data_AF-K9WAS3-F1
#
_entry.id   AF-K9WAS3-F1
#
_cell.length_a   1.000
_cell.length_b   1.000
_cell.length_c   1.000
_cell.angle_alpha   90.00
_cell.angle_beta   90.00
_cell.angle_gamma   90.00
#
_symmetry.space_group_name_H-M   'P 1'
#
loop_
_entity.id
_entity.type
_entity.pdbx_description
1 polymer ?
#
loop_
_entity_poly.entity_id
_entity_poly.type
_entity_poly.pdbx_seq_one_letter_code
_entity_poly.pdbx_strand_id
1 'polypeptide(L)'
;MTFNLLSPSKKLSQMIAQSWLNEERFSFDKDFMVEHGIFSEDEATYIENIEVIEVTPEQNLIGTITMVAEGHLQIYIPYPQRPTEVDDAPTDEQLTSWVNSNVNSEPYTPWGFSPWIPYSSC
;
A
#
# COMPACT_ATOMS: atom_id res chain seq x y z
N MET A 1 7.50 21.54 -4.86
CA MET A 1 6.19 20.84 -4.77
C MET A 1 6.35 19.80 -3.67
N THR A 2 5.49 19.79 -2.67
CA THR A 2 5.60 18.84 -1.55
C THR A 2 4.61 17.71 -1.80
N PHE A 3 5.08 16.51 -2.09
CA PHE A 3 4.23 15.34 -2.23
C PHE A 3 3.78 14.88 -0.84
N ASN A 4 2.47 14.83 -0.58
CA ASN A 4 1.94 14.21 0.63
C ASN A 4 1.75 12.71 0.36
N LEU A 5 2.79 11.93 0.63
CA LEU A 5 2.81 10.50 0.35
C LEU A 5 2.06 9.65 1.39
N LEU A 6 1.60 10.24 2.50
CA LEU A 6 0.93 9.53 3.59
C LEU A 6 -0.46 8.99 3.18
N SER A 7 -1.26 9.80 2.48
CA SER A 7 -2.59 9.39 2.02
C SER A 7 -2.51 8.32 0.90
N PRO A 8 -1.69 8.48 -0.16
CA PRO A 8 -1.45 7.42 -1.14
C PRO A 8 -0.94 6.11 -0.52
N SER A 9 -0.01 6.19 0.42
CA SER A 9 0.50 5.03 1.17
C SER A 9 -0.60 4.28 1.91
N LYS A 10 -1.46 5.02 2.62
CA LYS A 10 -2.60 4.42 3.34
C LYS A 10 -3.62 3.80 2.39
N LYS A 11 -3.94 4.45 1.26
CA LYS A 11 -4.84 3.89 0.24
C LYS A 11 -4.33 2.55 -0.28
N LEU A 12 -3.06 2.49 -0.67
CA LEU A 12 -2.42 1.25 -1.13
C LEU A 12 -2.54 0.14 -0.10
N SER A 13 -2.21 0.46 1.16
CA SER A 13 -2.31 -0.48 2.28
C SER A 13 -3.74 -1.00 2.49
N GLN A 14 -4.74 -0.11 2.42
CA GLN A 14 -6.15 -0.47 2.53
C GLN A 14 -6.62 -1.33 1.36
N MET A 15 -6.16 -1.05 0.13
CA MET A 15 -6.51 -1.85 -1.05
C MET A 15 -5.93 -3.25 -0.98
N ILE A 16 -4.70 -3.41 -0.48
CA ILE A 16 -4.11 -4.74 -0.26
C ILE A 16 -4.92 -5.51 0.79
N ALA A 17 -5.29 -4.86 1.90
CA ALA A 17 -6.14 -5.47 2.92
C ALA A 17 -7.53 -5.87 2.37
N GLN A 18 -8.13 -5.02 1.54
CA GLN A 18 -9.40 -5.30 0.87
C GLN A 18 -9.29 -6.52 -0.06
N SER A 19 -8.20 -6.60 -0.80
CA SER A 19 -7.92 -7.70 -1.73
C SER A 19 -7.86 -9.05 -1.00
N TRP A 20 -7.27 -9.06 0.21
CA TRP A 20 -7.21 -10.26 1.05
C TRP A 20 -8.55 -10.67 1.65
N LEU A 21 -9.41 -9.69 2.00
CA LEU A 21 -10.77 -9.96 2.46
C LEU A 21 -11.65 -10.55 1.35
N ASN A 22 -11.41 -10.11 0.10
CA ASN A 22 -12.20 -10.52 -1.06
C ASN A 22 -11.63 -11.74 -1.79
N GLU A 23 -10.45 -12.22 -1.41
CA GLU A 23 -9.68 -13.24 -2.13
C GLU A 23 -9.43 -12.87 -3.61
N GLU A 24 -9.29 -11.56 -3.88
CA GLU A 24 -9.07 -11.00 -5.20
C GLU A 24 -7.66 -10.39 -5.27
N ARG A 25 -6.99 -10.52 -6.42
CA ARG A 25 -5.67 -9.91 -6.65
C ARG A 25 -5.79 -8.75 -7.62
N PHE A 26 -5.22 -7.61 -7.25
CA PHE A 26 -5.16 -6.43 -8.14
C PHE A 26 -3.87 -6.41 -8.96
N SER A 27 -3.98 -5.94 -10.20
CA SER A 27 -2.82 -5.52 -11.00
C SER A 27 -2.58 -4.04 -10.75
N PHE A 28 -1.48 -3.71 -10.08
CA PHE A 28 -1.12 -2.32 -9.81
C PHE A 28 -0.33 -1.77 -10.98
N ASP A 29 -0.97 -0.92 -11.77
CA ASP A 29 -0.33 -0.07 -12.78
C ASP A 29 -0.73 1.39 -12.57
N LYS A 30 -0.19 2.29 -13.39
CA LYS A 30 -0.41 3.73 -13.25
C LYS A 30 -1.89 4.10 -13.44
N ASP A 31 -2.59 3.46 -14.37
CA ASP A 31 -3.98 3.76 -14.66
C ASP A 31 -4.86 3.33 -13.49
N PHE A 32 -4.59 2.16 -12.91
CA PHE A 32 -5.24 1.68 -11.70
C PHE A 32 -5.08 2.65 -10.53
N MET A 33 -3.86 3.19 -10.32
CA MET A 33 -3.59 4.15 -9.26
C MET A 33 -4.41 5.44 -9.39
N VAL A 34 -4.60 5.91 -10.61
CA VAL A 34 -5.36 7.12 -10.90
C VAL A 34 -6.86 6.85 -10.79
N GLU A 35 -7.35 5.75 -11.38
CA GLU A 35 -8.76 5.34 -11.34
C GLU A 35 -9.27 5.18 -9.90
N HIS A 36 -8.44 4.61 -9.03
CA HIS A 36 -8.78 4.40 -7.62
C HIS A 36 -8.41 5.61 -6.74
N GLY A 37 -7.96 6.71 -7.35
CA GLY A 37 -7.66 7.97 -6.66
C GLY A 37 -6.51 7.85 -5.65
N ILE A 38 -5.59 6.90 -5.83
CA ILE A 38 -4.36 6.80 -5.04
C ILE A 38 -3.49 8.02 -5.32
N PHE A 39 -3.34 8.36 -6.60
CA PHE A 39 -2.69 9.57 -7.08
C PHE A 39 -3.67 10.37 -7.96
N SER A 40 -3.53 11.69 -7.97
CA SER A 40 -4.18 12.52 -8.99
C SER A 40 -3.54 12.30 -10.37
N GLU A 41 -4.25 12.69 -11.43
CA GLU A 41 -3.69 12.67 -12.80
C GLU A 41 -2.36 13.45 -12.89
N ASP A 42 -2.30 14.60 -12.23
CA ASP A 42 -1.10 15.45 -12.14
C ASP A 42 0.04 14.73 -11.41
N GLU A 43 -0.21 14.12 -10.25
CA GLU A 43 0.80 13.37 -9.50
C GLU A 43 1.29 12.14 -10.28
N ALA A 44 0.39 11.48 -11.01
CA ALA A 44 0.73 10.30 -11.78
C ALA A 44 1.72 10.61 -12.92
N THR A 45 1.80 11.86 -13.40
CA THR A 45 2.83 12.28 -14.38
C THR A 45 4.25 12.10 -13.87
N TYR A 46 4.42 12.12 -12.54
CA TYR A 46 5.71 11.98 -11.87
C TYR A 46 6.04 10.51 -11.56
N ILE A 47 5.09 9.58 -11.69
CA ILE A 47 5.34 8.14 -11.50
C ILE A 47 6.12 7.60 -12.69
N GLU A 48 7.37 7.21 -12.44
CA GLU A 48 8.27 6.66 -13.45
C GLU A 48 8.20 5.13 -13.49
N ASN A 49 8.12 4.50 -12.32
CA ASN A 49 8.08 3.05 -12.22
C ASN A 49 7.21 2.58 -11.03
N ILE A 50 6.44 1.51 -11.27
CA ILE A 50 5.68 0.78 -10.26
C ILE A 50 6.16 -0.66 -10.30
N GLU A 51 6.70 -1.14 -9.18
CA GLU A 51 7.15 -2.51 -9.03
C GLU A 51 6.37 -3.20 -7.92
N VAL A 52 5.61 -4.23 -8.30
CA VAL A 52 4.91 -5.10 -7.35
C VAL A 52 5.86 -6.22 -6.97
N ILE A 53 6.21 -6.29 -5.69
CA ILE A 53 7.11 -7.30 -5.15
C ILE A 53 6.28 -8.34 -4.42
N GLU A 54 6.20 -9.55 -4.96
CA GLU A 54 5.66 -10.69 -4.22
C GLU A 54 6.65 -11.08 -3.13
N VAL A 55 6.38 -10.64 -1.92
CA VAL A 55 7.23 -10.91 -0.75
C VAL A 55 6.73 -12.12 0.01
N THR A 56 7.67 -12.89 0.54
CA THR A 56 7.41 -13.89 1.57
C THR A 56 7.64 -13.30 2.96
N PRO A 57 6.88 -13.74 3.98
CA PRO A 57 7.00 -13.38 5.40
C PRO A 57 8.38 -13.01 5.97
N GLU A 58 9.42 -13.71 5.52
CA GLU A 58 10.77 -13.62 6.09
C GLU A 58 11.49 -12.32 5.73
N GLN A 59 10.97 -11.57 4.76
CA GLN A 59 11.48 -10.27 4.35
C GLN A 59 10.56 -9.21 4.96
N ASN A 60 10.99 -8.57 6.05
CA ASN A 60 10.38 -7.36 6.61
C ASN A 60 10.43 -6.19 5.61
N LEU A 61 9.76 -6.33 4.47
CA LEU A 61 9.77 -5.35 3.39
C LEU A 61 8.63 -4.37 3.61
N ILE A 62 9.01 -3.20 4.09
CA ILE A 62 8.16 -2.02 4.13
C ILE A 62 8.03 -1.53 2.68
N GLY A 63 6.79 -1.30 2.23
CA GLY A 63 6.58 -0.68 0.93
C GLY A 63 7.26 0.68 0.86
N THR A 64 7.62 1.14 -0.31
CA THR A 64 8.40 2.37 -0.42
C THR A 64 7.93 3.17 -1.61
N ILE A 65 7.50 4.41 -1.35
CA ILE A 65 7.29 5.42 -2.39
C ILE A 65 8.45 6.40 -2.27
N THR A 66 9.41 6.32 -3.18
CA THR A 66 10.63 7.14 -3.14
C THR A 66 10.75 8.03 -4.36
N MET A 67 11.31 9.23 -4.14
CA MET A 67 11.79 10.05 -5.25
C MET A 67 13.16 9.55 -5.71
N VAL A 68 13.28 9.20 -6.99
CA VAL A 68 14.53 8.68 -7.58
C VAL A 68 15.33 9.73 -8.36
N ALA A 69 14.66 10.77 -8.84
CA ALA A 69 15.24 11.96 -9.46
C ALA A 69 14.36 13.19 -9.14
N GLU A 70 14.80 14.40 -9.52
CA GLU A 70 14.01 15.63 -9.30
C GLU A 70 12.61 15.50 -9.93
N GLY A 71 11.62 15.21 -9.09
CA GLY A 71 10.23 15.04 -9.50
C GLY A 71 9.85 13.64 -9.99
N HIS A 72 10.70 12.62 -9.92
CA HIS A 72 10.32 11.26 -10.38
C HIS A 72 10.10 10.31 -9.21
N LEU A 73 8.97 9.61 -9.21
CA LEU A 73 8.55 8.65 -8.19
C LEU A 73 8.77 7.22 -8.67
N GLN A 74 9.45 6.44 -7.83
CA GLN A 74 9.46 4.99 -7.89
C GLN A 74 8.65 4.42 -6.74
N ILE A 75 7.73 3.52 -7.08
CA ILE A 75 6.81 2.89 -6.12
C ILE A 75 7.13 1.40 -6.06
N TYR A 76 7.50 0.93 -4.87
CA TYR A 76 7.63 -0.48 -4.55
C TYR A 76 6.45 -0.89 -3.68
N ILE A 77 5.63 -1.79 -4.21
CA ILE A 77 4.42 -2.31 -3.56
C ILE A 77 4.70 -3.75 -3.15
N PRO A 78 4.99 -4.03 -1.87
CA PRO A 78 4.97 -5.39 -1.39
C PRO A 78 3.54 -5.88 -1.53
N TYR A 79 3.32 -7.05 -2.12
CA TYR A 79 1.98 -7.63 -2.23
C TYR A 79 2.00 -9.13 -1.90
N PRO A 80 2.26 -9.49 -0.62
CA PRO A 80 2.27 -10.88 -0.21
C PRO A 80 0.87 -11.51 -0.34
N GLN A 81 0.84 -12.84 -0.40
CA GLN A 81 -0.37 -13.57 -0.07
C GLN A 81 -0.72 -13.34 1.40
N ARG A 82 -2.03 -13.28 1.73
CA ARG A 82 -2.48 -13.16 3.11
C ARG A 82 -1.87 -14.30 3.95
N PRO A 83 -1.14 -14.00 5.03
CA PRO A 83 -0.63 -15.03 5.90
C PRO A 83 -1.78 -15.54 6.77
N THR A 84 -2.16 -16.81 6.61
CA THR A 84 -3.27 -17.43 7.37
C THR A 84 -2.78 -18.42 8.45
N GLU A 85 -1.50 -18.80 8.40
CA GLU A 85 -0.92 -19.88 9.23
C GLU A 85 0.07 -19.40 10.29
N VAL A 86 0.19 -18.08 10.51
CA VAL A 86 1.10 -17.47 11.49
C VAL A 86 0.32 -16.87 12.65
N ASP A 87 0.86 -16.99 13.87
CA ASP A 87 0.19 -16.53 15.11
C ASP A 87 -0.16 -15.02 15.09
N ASP A 88 0.59 -14.22 14.34
CA ASP A 88 0.40 -12.77 14.18
C ASP A 88 -0.35 -12.40 12.88
N ALA A 89 -1.05 -13.35 12.27
CA ALA A 89 -1.83 -13.12 11.06
C ALA A 89 -2.94 -12.08 11.30
N PRO A 90 -3.17 -11.15 10.34
CA PRO A 90 -4.25 -10.18 10.46
C PRO A 90 -5.62 -10.86 10.41
N THR A 91 -6.47 -10.59 11.40
CA THR A 91 -7.85 -11.11 11.44
C THR A 91 -8.76 -10.36 10.47
N ASP A 92 -9.88 -10.98 10.06
CA ASP A 92 -10.87 -10.32 9.20
C ASP A 92 -11.42 -9.02 9.82
N GLU A 93 -11.62 -9.02 11.13
CA GLU A 93 -12.08 -7.84 11.87
C GLU A 93 -11.06 -6.69 11.80
N GLN A 94 -9.77 -7.01 11.98
CA GLN A 94 -8.71 -6.00 11.89
C GLN A 94 -8.56 -5.47 10.46
N LEU A 95 -8.60 -6.34 9.45
CA LEU A 95 -8.57 -5.94 8.04
C LEU A 95 -9.77 -5.05 7.70
N THR A 96 -10.98 -5.45 8.12
CA THR A 96 -12.21 -4.68 7.90
C THR A 96 -12.13 -3.32 8.58
N SER A 97 -11.61 -3.26 9.81
CA SER A 97 -11.40 -2.00 10.53
C SER A 97 -10.42 -1.08 9.77
N TRP A 98 -9.33 -1.64 9.26
CA TRP A 98 -8.32 -0.88 8.52
C TRP A 98 -8.87 -0.32 7.20
N VAL A 99 -9.52 -1.16 6.40
CA VAL A 99 -10.18 -0.80 5.13
C VAL A 99 -11.15 0.36 5.34
N ASN A 100 -11.96 0.31 6.40
CA ASN A 100 -12.97 1.33 6.68
C ASN A 100 -12.44 2.57 7.42
N SER A 101 -11.15 2.62 7.74
CA SER A 101 -10.57 3.78 8.44
C SER A 101 -10.40 4.99 7.51
N ASN A 102 -10.47 6.20 8.07
CA ASN A 102 -10.35 7.42 7.26
C ASN A 102 -8.96 7.54 6.65
N VAL A 103 -8.92 7.60 5.32
CA VAL A 103 -7.70 7.61 4.51
C VAL A 103 -6.83 8.86 4.69
N ASN A 104 -7.44 9.97 5.10
CA ASN A 104 -6.77 11.26 5.28
C ASN A 104 -6.45 11.56 6.76
N SER A 105 -6.54 10.56 7.63
CA SER A 105 -6.19 10.69 9.04
C SER A 105 -5.31 9.56 9.51
N GLU A 106 -4.57 9.85 10.58
CA GLU A 106 -3.85 8.83 11.34
C GLU A 106 -4.79 7.73 11.88
N PRO A 107 -4.28 6.50 12.09
CA PRO A 107 -2.91 6.08 11.76
C PRO A 107 -2.72 5.84 10.25
N TYR A 108 -1.52 6.16 9.73
CA TYR A 108 -1.13 5.91 8.33
C TYR A 108 -0.50 4.53 8.12
N THR A 109 -0.24 3.83 9.21
CA THR A 109 0.16 2.44 9.24
C THR A 109 -0.95 1.60 9.86
N PRO A 110 -1.09 0.34 9.44
CA PRO A 110 -1.99 -0.60 10.09
C PRO A 110 -1.55 -0.84 11.54
N TRP A 111 -2.47 -1.38 12.35
CA TRP A 111 -2.31 -1.53 13.79
C TRP A 111 -0.95 -2.09 14.19
N GLY A 112 -0.32 -1.48 15.21
CA GLY A 112 0.85 -2.03 15.89
C GLY A 112 2.07 -2.33 15.02
N PHE A 113 2.24 -1.72 13.84
CA PHE A 113 3.25 -2.12 12.86
C PHE A 113 3.08 -3.59 12.44
N SER A 114 1.92 -3.94 11.88
CA SER A 114 1.76 -5.24 11.23
C SER A 114 2.83 -5.38 10.12
N PRO A 115 3.78 -6.34 10.24
CA PRO A 115 4.80 -6.55 9.21
C PRO A 115 4.19 -7.13 7.93
N TRP A 116 2.95 -7.58 8.03
CA TRP A 116 2.23 -8.28 6.99
C TRP A 116 1.56 -7.33 6.03
N ILE A 117 0.90 -6.29 6.57
CA ILE A 117 0.20 -5.32 5.73
C ILE A 117 1.22 -4.29 5.26
N PRO A 118 1.53 -4.28 3.95
CA PRO A 118 2.44 -3.32 3.37
C PRO A 118 1.91 -1.92 3.61
N TYR A 119 2.74 -1.05 4.14
CA TYR A 119 2.52 0.38 4.16
C TYR A 119 3.82 1.03 3.67
N SER A 120 3.70 2.20 3.06
CA SER A 120 4.87 2.97 2.66
C SER A 120 5.23 3.97 3.75
N SER A 121 6.45 3.89 4.28
CA SER A 121 7.01 4.99 5.08
C SER A 121 7.36 6.15 4.16
N CYS A 122 6.95 7.36 4.53
CA CYS A 122 7.38 8.60 3.87
C CYS A 122 8.80 8.99 4.25
#